data_AF-A0A350ACE3-F1
#
_entry.id   AF-A0A350ACE3-F1
#
_cell.length_a   1.000
_cell.length_b   1.000
_cell.length_c   1.000
_cell.angle_alpha   90.00
_cell.angle_beta   90.00
_cell.angle_gamma   90.00
#
_symmetry.space_group_name_H-M   'P 1'
#
loop_
_entity.id
_entity.type
_entity.pdbx_description
1 polymer ?
#
loop_
_entity_poly.entity_id
_entity_poly.type
_entity_poly.pdbx_seq_one_letter_code
_entity_poly.pdbx_strand_id
1 'polypeptide(L)'
;MIGFCITAPLIDVSSKLATATIPVGQITLGRFIVQGALMAPVCLLLGHSLRLPKVAVPGLIWRAVCLILSTYCFVGAVRFMPIADALAIAFVEPFIILLIGRFVYHEEVGPRRLAAVAVGFCGALLVIQPSFQTFGLVALLPLGTAFFFALYMLVTRSLSRKLHPIAMQFHTSTVAAAICLPILLIT
;
A
#
# COMPACT_ATOMS: atom_id res chain seq x y z
N MET A 1 11.13 -9.19 11.44
CA MET A 1 9.96 -9.74 10.72
C MET A 1 8.80 -10.08 11.65
N ILE A 2 9.03 -10.72 12.82
CA ILE A 2 7.96 -11.07 13.78
C ILE A 2 7.05 -9.88 14.14
N GLY A 3 7.64 -8.72 14.46
CA GLY A 3 6.84 -7.52 14.79
C GLY A 3 5.91 -7.07 13.67
N PHE A 4 6.33 -7.17 12.40
CA PHE A 4 5.49 -6.84 11.25
C PHE A 4 4.35 -7.86 11.08
N CYS A 5 4.63 -9.16 11.24
CA CYS A 5 3.62 -10.21 11.12
C CYS A 5 2.52 -10.11 12.19
N ILE A 6 2.83 -9.55 13.36
CA ILE A 6 1.85 -9.34 14.45
C ILE A 6 1.04 -8.06 14.22
N THR A 7 1.68 -6.97 13.78
CA THR A 7 1.01 -5.66 13.69
C THR A 7 0.27 -5.44 12.37
N ALA A 8 0.75 -6.02 11.26
CA ALA A 8 0.13 -5.83 9.96
C ALA A 8 -1.34 -6.32 9.93
N PRO A 9 -1.69 -7.52 10.43
CA PRO A 9 -3.10 -7.95 10.41
C PRO A 9 -4.04 -7.07 11.22
N LEU A 10 -3.53 -6.42 12.29
CA LEU A 10 -4.35 -5.55 13.14
C LEU A 10 -4.90 -4.36 12.35
N ILE A 11 -4.13 -3.80 11.41
CA ILE A 11 -4.61 -2.67 10.61
C ILE A 11 -5.71 -3.09 9.62
N ASP A 12 -5.61 -4.29 9.07
CA ASP A 12 -6.55 -4.80 8.08
C ASP A 12 -7.86 -5.22 8.75
N VAL A 13 -7.77 -5.89 9.90
CA VAL A 13 -8.93 -6.22 10.74
C VAL A 13 -9.63 -4.96 11.23
N SER A 14 -8.88 -3.98 11.74
CA SER A 14 -9.45 -2.69 12.18
C SER A 14 -10.15 -1.96 11.04
N SER A 15 -9.53 -1.94 9.86
CA SER A 15 -10.12 -1.32 8.67
C SER A 15 -11.40 -2.05 8.24
N LYS A 16 -11.38 -3.39 8.18
CA LYS A 16 -12.56 -4.20 7.85
C LYS A 16 -13.71 -3.94 8.80
N LEU A 17 -13.47 -3.92 10.11
CA LEU A 17 -14.50 -3.61 11.11
C LEU A 17 -15.04 -2.19 10.92
N ALA A 18 -14.17 -1.23 10.63
CA ALA A 18 -14.58 0.15 10.37
C ALA A 18 -15.42 0.29 9.08
N THR A 19 -15.21 -0.54 8.05
CA THR A 19 -16.00 -0.46 6.81
C THR A 19 -17.49 -0.74 6.99
N ALA A 20 -17.90 -1.32 8.14
CA ALA A 20 -19.30 -1.57 8.45
C ALA A 20 -20.09 -0.28 8.74
N THR A 21 -19.43 0.74 9.29
CA THR A 21 -20.08 1.98 9.77
C THR A 21 -19.51 3.24 9.14
N ILE A 22 -18.30 3.18 8.60
CA ILE A 22 -17.54 4.34 8.12
C ILE A 22 -17.27 4.21 6.61
N PRO A 23 -17.47 5.28 5.81
CA PRO A 23 -17.06 5.31 4.40
C PRO A 23 -15.56 5.04 4.21
N VAL A 24 -15.21 4.32 3.13
CA VAL A 24 -13.83 3.90 2.82
C VAL A 24 -12.85 5.08 2.74
N GLY A 25 -13.30 6.23 2.24
CA GLY A 25 -12.50 7.46 2.18
C GLY A 25 -12.08 7.96 3.56
N GLN A 26 -12.99 7.93 4.54
CA GLN A 26 -12.70 8.37 5.91
C GLN A 26 -11.74 7.42 6.63
N ILE A 27 -11.89 6.11 6.43
CA ILE A 27 -10.96 5.09 6.96
C ILE A 27 -9.56 5.33 6.39
N THR A 28 -9.46 5.56 5.08
CA THR A 28 -8.20 5.82 4.39
C THR A 28 -7.51 7.08 4.92
N LEU A 29 -8.27 8.15 5.13
CA LEU A 29 -7.74 9.38 5.74
C LEU A 29 -7.27 9.14 7.18
N GLY A 30 -8.09 8.46 8.00
CA GLY A 30 -7.75 8.13 9.39
C GLY A 30 -6.43 7.36 9.48
N ARG A 31 -6.19 6.42 8.55
CA ARG A 31 -4.92 5.69 8.43
C ARG A 31 -3.73 6.64 8.26
N PHE A 32 -3.82 7.62 7.37
CA PHE A 32 -2.72 8.56 7.12
C PHE A 32 -2.54 9.57 8.25
N ILE A 33 -3.62 9.99 8.92
CA ILE A 33 -3.54 10.84 10.11
C ILE A 33 -2.82 10.10 11.23
N VAL A 34 -3.24 8.88 11.55
CA VAL A 34 -2.61 8.06 12.61
C VAL A 34 -1.15 7.78 12.28
N GLN A 35 -0.85 7.43 11.02
CA GLN A 35 0.52 7.24 10.55
C GLN A 35 1.37 8.51 10.75
N GLY A 36 0.85 9.67 10.36
CA GLY A 36 1.55 10.94 10.50
C GLY A 36 1.76 11.31 11.98
N ALA A 37 0.74 11.16 12.81
CA ALA A 37 0.80 11.42 14.25
C ALA A 37 1.81 10.51 14.96
N LEU A 38 1.89 9.23 14.57
CA LEU A 38 2.85 8.30 15.16
C LEU A 38 4.29 8.55 14.66
N MET A 39 4.46 8.93 13.39
CA MET A 39 5.78 9.19 12.82
C MET A 39 6.33 10.59 13.14
N ALA A 40 5.49 11.57 13.45
CA ALA A 40 5.88 12.93 13.84
C ALA A 40 6.86 12.99 15.03
N PRO A 41 6.57 12.41 16.21
CA PRO A 41 7.48 12.46 17.35
C PRO A 41 8.78 11.72 17.07
N VAL A 42 8.72 10.59 16.35
CA VAL A 42 9.91 9.82 15.97
C VAL A 42 10.82 10.63 15.04
N CYS A 43 10.23 11.37 14.09
CA CYS A 43 10.96 12.26 13.18
C CYS A 43 11.68 13.39 13.95
N LEU A 44 10.98 14.00 14.92
CA LEU A 44 11.52 15.05 15.78
C LEU A 44 12.65 14.54 16.70
N LEU A 45 12.47 13.38 17.33
CA LEU A 45 13.46 12.77 18.22
C LEU A 45 14.76 12.39 17.48
N LEU A 46 14.66 12.05 16.20
CA LEU A 46 15.81 11.71 15.35
C LEU A 46 16.43 12.94 14.67
N GLY A 47 15.96 14.15 14.97
CA GLY A 47 16.51 15.40 14.42
C GLY A 47 16.25 15.56 12.91
N HIS A 48 15.30 14.82 12.34
CA HIS A 48 14.92 14.98 10.95
C HIS A 48 14.02 16.20 10.77
N SER A 49 14.25 16.94 9.69
CA SER A 49 13.44 18.11 9.36
C SER A 49 12.01 17.71 9.02
N LEU A 50 11.03 18.36 9.65
CA LEU A 50 9.61 18.24 9.26
C LEU A 50 9.31 18.96 7.95
N ARG A 51 10.24 19.77 7.43
CA ARG A 51 10.04 20.51 6.18
C ARG A 51 10.18 19.58 4.99
N LEU A 52 9.22 19.65 4.07
CA LEU A 52 9.23 18.91 2.82
C LEU A 52 10.46 19.28 1.97
N PRO A 53 11.34 18.31 1.65
CA PRO A 53 12.49 18.58 0.79
C PRO A 53 12.01 18.82 -0.64
N LYS A 54 12.11 20.07 -1.13
CA LYS A 54 11.59 20.51 -2.44
C LYS A 54 11.99 19.59 -3.59
N VAL A 55 13.23 19.07 -3.57
CA VAL A 55 13.78 18.18 -4.61
C VAL A 55 13.06 16.82 -4.66
N ALA A 56 12.46 16.37 -3.55
CA ALA A 56 11.76 15.09 -3.47
C ALA A 56 10.23 15.22 -3.53
N VAL A 57 9.69 16.43 -3.58
CA VAL A 57 8.24 16.69 -3.57
C VAL A 57 7.49 15.94 -4.68
N PRO A 58 7.91 15.97 -5.97
CA PRO A 58 7.18 15.25 -7.02
C PRO A 58 7.12 13.74 -6.76
N GLY A 59 8.23 13.14 -6.30
CA GLY A 59 8.27 11.73 -5.95
C GLY A 59 7.41 11.41 -4.73
N LEU A 60 7.38 12.27 -3.72
CA LEU A 60 6.56 12.11 -2.52
C LEU A 60 5.06 12.22 -2.82
N ILE A 61 4.66 13.12 -3.72
CA ILE A 61 3.28 13.25 -4.20
C ILE A 61 2.87 11.98 -4.94
N TRP A 62 3.67 11.54 -5.90
CA TRP A 62 3.38 10.32 -6.65
C TRP A 62 3.31 9.08 -5.73
N ARG A 63 4.25 8.96 -4.79
CA ARG A 63 4.24 7.93 -3.74
C ARG A 63 2.96 7.98 -2.92
N ALA A 64 2.52 9.16 -2.49
CA ALA A 64 1.30 9.35 -1.72
C ALA A 64 0.06 8.95 -2.51
N VAL A 65 -0.07 9.39 -3.78
CA VAL A 65 -1.21 9.03 -4.65
C VAL A 65 -1.29 7.53 -4.84
N CYS A 66 -0.18 6.86 -5.17
CA CYS A 66 -0.16 5.40 -5.31
C CYS A 66 -0.57 4.70 -4.00
N LEU A 67 -0.09 5.18 -2.84
CA LEU A 67 -0.43 4.60 -1.55
C LEU A 67 -1.91 4.82 -1.17
N ILE A 68 -2.47 6.00 -1.49
CA ILE A 68 -3.89 6.32 -1.29
C ILE A 68 -4.75 5.37 -2.12
N LEU A 69 -4.48 5.27 -3.43
CA LEU A 69 -5.24 4.42 -4.34
C LEU A 69 -5.14 2.94 -3.93
N SER A 70 -3.94 2.48 -3.60
CA SER A 70 -3.74 1.11 -3.09
C SER A 70 -4.55 0.85 -1.82
N THR A 71 -4.49 1.76 -0.84
CA THR A 71 -5.24 1.64 0.41
C THR A 71 -6.75 1.65 0.16
N TYR A 72 -7.22 2.59 -0.66
CA TYR A 72 -8.64 2.73 -0.98
C TYR A 72 -9.19 1.48 -1.67
N CYS A 73 -8.45 0.95 -2.65
CA CYS A 73 -8.77 -0.30 -3.32
C CYS A 73 -8.83 -1.47 -2.33
N PHE A 74 -7.86 -1.59 -1.42
CA PHE A 74 -7.84 -2.70 -0.45
C PHE A 74 -8.98 -2.61 0.55
N VAL A 75 -9.16 -1.45 1.18
CA VAL A 75 -10.24 -1.20 2.15
C VAL A 75 -11.60 -1.36 1.48
N GLY A 76 -11.73 -0.91 0.22
CA GLY A 76 -12.91 -1.14 -0.60
C GLY A 76 -13.18 -2.61 -0.90
N ALA A 77 -12.15 -3.40 -1.21
CA ALA A 77 -12.27 -4.83 -1.45
C ALA A 77 -12.73 -5.57 -0.20
N VAL A 78 -12.03 -5.35 0.91
CA VAL A 78 -12.32 -6.05 2.16
C VAL A 78 -13.70 -5.69 2.67
N ARG A 79 -14.35 -4.59 2.27
CA ARG A 79 -15.77 -4.37 2.58
C ARG A 79 -16.66 -5.52 2.09
N PHE A 80 -16.41 -6.04 0.89
CA PHE A 80 -17.27 -6.99 0.19
C PHE A 80 -16.77 -8.45 0.21
N MET A 81 -15.48 -8.68 0.45
CA MET A 81 -14.89 -10.02 0.51
C MET A 81 -14.12 -10.26 1.82
N PRO A 82 -13.86 -11.52 2.20
CA PRO A 82 -12.93 -11.87 3.27
C PRO A 82 -11.54 -11.27 3.04
N ILE A 83 -10.85 -10.92 4.13
CA ILE A 83 -9.48 -10.36 4.07
C ILE A 83 -8.53 -11.36 3.40
N ALA A 84 -8.71 -12.66 3.67
CA ALA A 84 -7.90 -13.71 3.06
C ALA A 84 -8.02 -13.68 1.52
N ASP A 85 -9.24 -13.64 0.98
CA ASP A 85 -9.48 -13.59 -0.47
C ASP A 85 -8.87 -12.34 -1.11
N ALA A 86 -9.03 -11.19 -0.45
CA ALA A 86 -8.41 -9.95 -0.91
C ALA A 86 -6.87 -10.07 -0.96
N LEU A 87 -6.26 -10.66 0.06
CA LEU A 87 -4.81 -10.90 0.10
C LEU A 87 -4.35 -11.90 -0.96
N ALA A 88 -5.11 -12.98 -1.21
CA ALA A 88 -4.78 -13.95 -2.25
C ALA A 88 -4.69 -13.31 -3.63
N ILE A 89 -5.63 -12.44 -3.96
CA ILE A 89 -5.62 -11.71 -5.23
C ILE A 89 -4.48 -10.68 -5.23
N ALA A 90 -4.25 -9.99 -4.11
CA ALA A 90 -3.16 -9.02 -3.98
C ALA A 90 -1.77 -9.66 -4.11
N PHE A 91 -1.60 -10.96 -3.85
CA PHE A 91 -0.33 -11.68 -4.10
C PHE A 91 0.11 -11.75 -5.57
N VAL A 92 -0.67 -11.20 -6.50
CA VAL A 92 -0.19 -10.90 -7.87
C VAL A 92 0.84 -9.76 -7.88
N GLU A 93 0.88 -8.92 -6.84
CA GLU A 93 1.80 -7.77 -6.71
C GLU A 93 3.27 -8.09 -7.07
N PRO A 94 3.90 -9.19 -6.61
CA PRO A 94 5.28 -9.49 -6.92
C PRO A 94 5.51 -9.74 -8.42
N PHE A 95 4.51 -10.19 -9.19
CA PHE A 95 4.63 -10.25 -10.65
C PHE A 95 4.57 -8.86 -11.28
N ILE A 96 3.67 -8.00 -10.78
CA ILE A 96 3.51 -6.64 -11.28
C ILE A 96 4.79 -5.84 -11.05
N ILE A 97 5.37 -5.90 -9.85
CA ILE A 97 6.61 -5.18 -9.54
C ILE A 97 7.79 -5.69 -10.37
N LEU A 98 7.86 -7.00 -10.68
CA LEU A 98 8.87 -7.56 -11.59
C LEU A 98 8.72 -6.99 -13.00
N LEU A 99 7.50 -6.98 -13.52
CA LEU A 99 7.20 -6.53 -14.87
C LEU A 99 7.51 -5.03 -15.02
N ILE A 100 7.01 -4.20 -14.11
CA ILE A 100 7.24 -2.76 -14.14
C ILE A 100 8.74 -2.47 -13.88
N GLY A 101 9.39 -3.19 -12.96
CA GLY A 101 10.83 -3.09 -12.73
C GLY A 101 11.65 -3.35 -13.99
N ARG A 102 11.29 -4.38 -14.76
CA ARG A 102 11.92 -4.68 -16.05
C ARG A 102 11.73 -3.57 -17.08
N PHE A 103 10.50 -3.06 -17.24
CA PHE A 103 10.21 -2.08 -18.29
C PHE A 103 10.64 -0.66 -17.97
N VAL A 104 10.47 -0.22 -16.72
CA VAL A 104 10.72 1.17 -16.30
C VAL A 104 12.15 1.37 -15.82
N TYR A 105 12.73 0.37 -15.15
CA TYR A 105 14.07 0.47 -14.56
C TYR A 105 15.11 -0.39 -15.28
N HIS A 106 14.73 -1.01 -16.41
CA HIS A 106 15.60 -1.89 -17.22
C HIS A 106 16.26 -3.00 -16.40
N GLU A 107 15.58 -3.49 -15.37
CA GLU A 107 16.11 -4.56 -14.54
C GLU A 107 16.06 -5.91 -15.23
N GLU A 108 17.13 -6.69 -15.09
CA GLU A 108 17.11 -8.08 -15.51
C GLU A 108 16.28 -8.92 -14.52
N VAL A 109 15.18 -9.47 -15.01
CA VAL A 109 14.37 -10.43 -14.27
C VAL A 109 14.82 -11.83 -14.66
N GLY A 110 15.73 -12.39 -13.87
CA GLY A 110 16.21 -13.76 -14.07
C GLY A 110 15.12 -14.82 -13.83
N PRO A 111 15.21 -16.00 -14.47
CA PRO A 111 14.22 -17.07 -14.37
C PRO A 111 14.04 -17.60 -12.94
N ARG A 112 15.10 -17.58 -12.12
CA ARG A 112 15.03 -17.98 -10.70
C ARG A 112 14.09 -17.08 -9.88
N ARG A 113 14.11 -15.77 -10.13
CA ARG A 113 13.26 -14.79 -9.43
C ARG A 113 11.80 -14.94 -9.84
N LEU A 114 11.55 -15.20 -11.12
CA LEU A 114 10.20 -15.50 -11.63
C LEU A 114 9.66 -16.82 -11.05
N ALA A 115 10.49 -17.87 -11.00
CA ALA A 115 10.10 -19.15 -10.40
C ALA A 115 9.77 -19.00 -8.91
N ALA A 116 10.58 -18.26 -8.14
CA ALA A 116 10.31 -18.00 -6.72
C ALA A 116 8.98 -17.27 -6.50
N VAL A 117 8.69 -16.25 -7.31
CA VAL A 117 7.40 -15.54 -7.25
C VAL A 117 6.24 -16.45 -7.64
N ALA A 118 6.40 -17.30 -8.66
CA ALA A 118 5.39 -18.25 -9.06
C ALA A 118 5.09 -19.29 -7.97
N VAL A 119 6.12 -19.84 -7.33
CA VAL A 119 5.95 -20.80 -6.22
C VAL A 119 5.25 -20.13 -5.03
N GLY A 120 5.65 -18.92 -4.65
CA GLY A 120 5.00 -18.17 -3.57
C GLY A 120 3.53 -17.86 -3.86
N PHE A 121 3.21 -17.46 -5.09
CA PHE A 121 1.85 -17.20 -5.53
C PHE A 121 0.99 -18.46 -5.53
N CYS A 122 1.49 -19.57 -6.09
CA CYS A 122 0.78 -20.85 -6.06
C CYS A 122 0.56 -21.34 -4.63
N GLY A 123 1.54 -21.20 -3.74
CA GLY A 123 1.41 -21.53 -2.32
C GLY A 123 0.30 -20.71 -1.65
N ALA A 124 0.24 -19.41 -1.90
CA ALA A 124 -0.82 -18.56 -1.37
C ALA A 124 -2.22 -18.97 -1.88
N LEU A 125 -2.35 -19.29 -3.18
CA LEU A 125 -3.62 -19.75 -3.75
C LEU A 125 -4.06 -21.10 -3.17
N LEU A 126 -3.14 -22.03 -2.92
CA LEU A 126 -3.44 -23.34 -2.33
C LEU A 126 -3.94 -23.24 -0.89
N VAL A 127 -3.39 -22.30 -0.11
CA VAL A 127 -3.75 -22.10 1.30
C VAL A 127 -5.04 -21.29 1.42
N ILE A 128 -5.17 -20.21 0.65
CA ILE A 128 -6.30 -19.28 0.80
C ILE A 128 -7.53 -19.75 0.03
N GLN A 129 -7.34 -20.39 -1.13
CA GLN A 129 -8.43 -20.87 -1.99
C GLN A 129 -9.52 -19.82 -2.27
N PRO A 130 -9.16 -18.68 -2.89
CA PRO A 130 -10.10 -17.58 -3.09
C PRO A 130 -11.24 -17.97 -4.05
N SER A 131 -12.47 -17.62 -3.69
CA SER A 131 -13.63 -17.84 -4.56
C SER A 131 -13.78 -16.74 -5.61
N PHE A 132 -13.08 -16.86 -6.74
CA PHE A 132 -13.16 -15.89 -7.84
C PHE A 132 -14.57 -15.76 -8.44
N GLN A 133 -15.35 -16.84 -8.48
CA GLN A 133 -16.70 -16.84 -9.04
C GLN A 133 -17.69 -16.03 -8.19
N THR A 134 -17.48 -15.94 -6.88
CA THR A 134 -18.39 -15.22 -5.97
C THR A 134 -18.25 -13.71 -6.06
N PHE A 135 -17.04 -13.20 -6.34
CA PHE A 135 -16.75 -11.77 -6.23
C PHE A 135 -16.74 -11.00 -7.57
N GLY A 136 -16.63 -11.69 -8.71
CA GLY A 136 -16.75 -11.07 -10.04
C GLY A 136 -15.90 -9.79 -10.20
N LEU A 137 -16.55 -8.67 -10.50
CA LEU A 137 -15.87 -7.36 -10.68
C LEU A 137 -15.20 -6.81 -9.41
N VAL A 138 -15.63 -7.23 -8.22
CA VAL A 138 -15.03 -6.79 -6.95
C VAL A 138 -13.58 -7.29 -6.84
N ALA A 139 -13.21 -8.39 -7.51
CA ALA A 139 -11.84 -8.88 -7.58
C ALA A 139 -10.87 -7.90 -8.27
N LEU A 140 -11.37 -6.90 -9.01
CA LEU A 140 -10.55 -5.83 -9.57
C LEU A 140 -9.99 -4.89 -8.50
N LEU A 141 -10.65 -4.77 -7.33
CA LEU A 141 -10.18 -3.92 -6.24
C LEU A 141 -8.86 -4.44 -5.63
N PRO A 142 -8.73 -5.71 -5.21
CA PRO A 142 -7.42 -6.24 -4.81
C PRO A 142 -6.36 -6.22 -5.91
N LEU A 143 -6.75 -6.41 -7.18
CA LEU A 143 -5.82 -6.29 -8.30
C LEU A 143 -5.29 -4.84 -8.45
N GLY A 144 -6.17 -3.85 -8.31
CA GLY A 144 -5.81 -2.44 -8.23
C GLY A 144 -4.89 -2.15 -7.04
N THR A 145 -5.15 -2.78 -5.89
CA THR A 145 -4.28 -2.71 -4.71
C THR A 145 -2.86 -3.13 -5.05
N ALA A 146 -2.71 -4.33 -5.65
CA ALA A 146 -1.43 -4.88 -6.05
C ALA A 146 -0.70 -3.98 -7.06
N PHE A 147 -1.43 -3.44 -8.05
CA PHE A 147 -0.86 -2.55 -9.05
C PHE A 147 -0.34 -1.24 -8.45
N PHE A 148 -1.17 -0.52 -7.71
CA PHE A 148 -0.76 0.75 -7.10
C PHE A 148 0.28 0.56 -6.00
N PHE A 149 0.25 -0.56 -5.28
CA PHE A 149 1.28 -0.88 -4.29
C PHE A 149 2.63 -1.19 -4.94
N ALA A 150 2.65 -1.90 -6.07
CA ALA A 150 3.87 -2.11 -6.85
C ALA A 150 4.47 -0.78 -7.33
N LEU A 151 3.65 0.14 -7.83
CA LEU A 151 4.10 1.50 -8.18
C LEU A 151 4.65 2.24 -6.96
N TYR A 152 3.94 2.21 -5.83
CA TYR A 152 4.39 2.79 -4.57
C TYR A 152 5.76 2.23 -4.13
N MET A 153 5.98 0.92 -4.24
CA MET A 153 7.24 0.26 -3.92
C MET A 153 8.39 0.75 -4.81
N LEU A 154 8.16 0.88 -6.12
CA LEU A 154 9.17 1.35 -7.06
C LEU A 154 9.57 2.82 -6.81
N VAL A 155 8.59 3.67 -6.52
CA VAL A 155 8.83 5.08 -6.16
C VAL A 155 9.57 5.17 -4.83
N THR A 156 9.17 4.36 -3.85
CA THR A 156 9.85 4.25 -2.55
C THR A 156 11.32 3.87 -2.72
N ARG A 157 11.60 2.91 -3.62
CA ARG A 157 12.96 2.48 -3.93
C ARG A 157 13.82 3.59 -4.56
N SER A 158 13.23 4.45 -5.39
CA SER A 158 13.95 5.60 -5.95
C SER A 158 14.24 6.66 -4.88
N LEU A 159 13.26 6.91 -4.00
CA LEU A 159 13.39 7.90 -2.93
C LEU A 159 14.27 7.45 -1.76
N SER A 160 14.38 6.15 -1.49
CA SER A 160 15.17 5.62 -0.36
C SER A 160 16.66 5.88 -0.49
N ARG A 161 17.13 6.16 -1.71
CA ARG A 161 18.51 6.62 -1.96
C ARG A 161 18.76 8.07 -1.52
N LYS A 162 17.69 8.85 -1.29
CA LYS A 162 17.75 10.31 -1.04
C LYS A 162 17.21 10.72 0.33
N LEU A 163 16.30 9.93 0.91
CA LEU A 163 15.58 10.27 2.14
C LEU A 163 15.66 9.13 3.14
N HIS A 164 15.79 9.50 4.42
CA HIS A 164 15.68 8.54 5.51
C HIS A 164 14.27 7.92 5.55
N PRO A 165 14.11 6.61 5.79
CA PRO A 165 12.81 5.93 5.74
C PRO A 165 11.75 6.56 6.65
N ILE A 166 12.14 7.02 7.84
CA ILE A 166 11.22 7.63 8.82
C ILE A 166 10.71 8.98 8.30
N ALA A 167 11.60 9.84 7.80
CA ALA A 167 11.22 11.11 7.20
C ALA A 167 10.32 10.89 5.97
N MET A 168 10.65 9.89 5.14
CA MET A 168 9.84 9.54 3.97
C MET A 168 8.43 9.09 4.36
N GLN A 169 8.30 8.26 5.39
CA GLN A 169 6.99 7.79 5.88
C GLN A 169 6.16 8.93 6.44
N PHE A 170 6.78 9.82 7.22
CA PHE A 170 6.14 11.03 7.74
C PHE A 170 5.64 11.95 6.62
N HIS A 171 6.50 12.32 5.69
CA HIS A 171 6.12 13.22 4.60
C HIS A 171 5.03 12.64 3.71
N THR A 172 5.06 11.33 3.42
CA THR A 172 4.00 10.69 2.64
C THR A 172 2.67 10.65 3.40
N SER A 173 2.64 10.42 4.72
CA SER A 173 1.39 10.56 5.49
C SER A 173 0.85 11.98 5.43
N THR A 174 1.71 13.00 5.55
CA THR A 174 1.28 14.40 5.51
C THR A 174 0.71 14.77 4.14
N VAL A 175 1.39 14.39 3.06
CA VAL A 175 0.93 14.64 1.69
C VAL A 175 -0.35 13.85 1.40
N ALA A 176 -0.41 12.57 1.81
CA ALA A 176 -1.60 11.76 1.62
C ALA A 176 -2.81 12.29 2.38
N ALA A 177 -2.63 12.71 3.64
CA ALA A 177 -3.69 13.33 4.44
C ALA A 177 -4.19 14.62 3.78
N ALA A 178 -3.29 15.48 3.27
CA ALA A 178 -3.66 16.70 2.57
C ALA A 178 -4.46 16.42 1.27
N ILE A 179 -4.08 15.39 0.51
CA ILE A 179 -4.78 14.98 -0.72
C ILE A 179 -6.15 14.35 -0.41
N CYS A 180 -6.24 13.56 0.67
CA CYS A 180 -7.48 12.91 1.09
C CYS A 180 -8.48 13.85 1.78
N LEU A 181 -8.03 14.97 2.36
CA LEU A 181 -8.89 15.93 3.05
C LEU A 181 -10.08 16.44 2.21
N PRO A 182 -9.91 16.85 0.93
CA PRO A 182 -11.05 17.28 0.11
C PRO A 182 -11.99 16.14 -0.31
N ILE A 183 -11.52 14.89 -0.35
CA ILE A 183 -12.37 13.73 -0.68
C ILE A 183 -13.49 13.57 0.36
N LEU A 184 -13.22 13.96 1.61
CA LEU A 184 -14.16 13.95 2.72
C LEU A 184 -15.34 14.93 2.55
N LEU A 185 -15.17 15.99 1.75
CA LEU A 185 -16.23 16.97 1.50
C LEU A 185 -17.26 16.47 0.48
N ILE A 186 -16.96 15.38 -0.22
CA ILE A 186 -17.75 14.84 -1.34
C ILE A 186 -18.46 13.53 -0.94
N THR A 187 -18.07 12.92 0.19
CA THR A 187 -18.60 11.63 0.72
C THR A 187 -19.51 11.81 1.91
#